data_AF-A0AAD9KFG8-F1
#
_entry.id   AF-A0AAD9KFG8-F1
#
_cell.length_a   1.000
_cell.length_b   1.000
_cell.length_c   1.000
_cell.angle_alpha   90.00
_cell.angle_beta   90.00
_cell.angle_gamma   90.00
#
_symmetry.space_group_name_H-M   'P 1'
#
loop_
_entity.id
_entity.type
_entity.pdbx_description
1 polymer ?
#
loop_
_entity_poly.entity_id
_entity_poly.type
_entity_poly.pdbx_seq_one_letter_code
_entity_poly.pdbx_strand_id
1 'polypeptide(L)'
;MAADEHDLANFIEKVDEIALADTMSLKRKRNSYDAQCNLKVIKFVEENNNSAVDRHFAVSEKLVRDWRKQKKYLFEMPRTKRTKHYGVSLYIRLETALNDWVL
;
A
#
# COMPACT_ATOMS: atom_id res chain seq x y z
N MET A 1 50.71 -12.30 0.08
CA MET A 1 49.79 -11.40 0.80
C MET A 1 48.47 -12.14 0.86
N ALA A 2 48.33 -13.03 1.85
CA ALA A 2 47.12 -13.82 2.00
C ALA A 2 46.07 -12.86 2.58
N ALA A 3 45.02 -12.55 1.82
CA ALA A 3 43.81 -11.99 2.41
C ALA A 3 43.39 -12.99 3.49
N ASP A 4 43.41 -12.56 4.74
CA ASP A 4 43.19 -13.48 5.83
C ASP A 4 41.75 -14.01 5.76
N GLU A 5 41.56 -15.26 6.17
CA GLU A 5 40.26 -15.93 6.12
C GLU A 5 39.23 -15.23 7.03
N HIS A 6 39.71 -14.41 7.97
CA HIS A 6 38.92 -13.64 8.92
C HIS A 6 38.28 -12.40 8.27
N ASP A 7 38.96 -11.76 7.33
CA ASP A 7 38.47 -10.64 6.50
C ASP A 7 37.35 -11.11 5.57
N LEU A 8 37.46 -12.32 5.03
CA LEU A 8 36.39 -12.92 4.21
C LEU A 8 35.16 -13.26 5.06
N ALA A 9 35.35 -13.79 6.27
CA ALA A 9 34.24 -14.07 7.18
C ALA A 9 33.52 -12.78 7.61
N ASN A 10 34.27 -11.73 7.95
CA ASN A 10 33.71 -10.41 8.29
C ASN A 10 32.98 -9.79 7.10
N PHE A 11 33.47 -9.97 5.86
CA PHE A 11 32.81 -9.46 4.67
C PHE A 11 31.48 -10.17 4.39
N ILE A 12 31.45 -11.50 4.53
CA ILE A 12 30.23 -12.30 4.34
C ILE A 12 29.19 -11.93 5.40
N GLU A 13 29.59 -11.80 6.66
CA GLU A 13 28.70 -11.39 7.75
C GLU A 13 28.13 -9.99 7.50
N LYS A 14 28.95 -9.06 6.99
CA LYS A 14 28.50 -7.71 6.59
C LYS A 14 27.49 -7.73 5.44
N VAL A 15 27.70 -8.60 4.44
CA VAL A 15 26.79 -8.74 3.30
C VAL A 15 25.45 -9.33 3.75
N ASP A 16 25.46 -10.34 4.62
CA ASP A 16 24.24 -10.91 5.20
C ASP A 16 23.50 -9.90 6.10
N GLU A 17 24.23 -9.09 6.87
CA GLU A 17 23.66 -8.02 7.71
C GLU A 17 22.99 -6.93 6.85
N ILE A 18 23.60 -6.56 5.71
CA ILE A 18 23.01 -5.64 4.73
C ILE A 18 21.76 -6.24 4.07
N ALA A 19 21.80 -7.51 3.66
CA ALA A 19 20.66 -8.19 3.09
C ALA A 19 19.49 -8.35 4.09
N LEU A 20 19.79 -8.59 5.37
CA LEU A 20 18.81 -8.59 6.47
C LEU A 20 18.22 -7.21 6.72
N ALA A 21 19.04 -6.15 6.65
CA ALA A 21 18.56 -4.77 6.80
C ALA A 21 17.63 -4.36 5.63
N ASP A 22 17.95 -4.76 4.40
CA ASP A 22 17.15 -4.45 3.21
C ASP A 22 15.81 -5.22 3.23
N THR A 23 15.83 -6.48 3.67
CA THR A 23 14.62 -7.30 3.88
C THR A 23 13.75 -6.83 5.04
N MET A 24 14.34 -6.29 6.11
CA MET A 24 13.61 -5.66 7.23
C MET A 24 13.02 -4.28 6.86
N SER A 25 13.68 -3.53 5.98
CA SER A 25 13.24 -2.23 5.44
C SER A 25 12.14 -2.36 4.37
N LEU A 26 12.00 -3.54 3.76
CA LEU A 26 10.96 -3.90 2.78
C LEU A 26 9.53 -4.01 3.34
N LYS A 27 9.27 -3.52 4.55
CA LYS A 27 7.89 -3.22 4.97
C LYS A 27 7.39 -2.05 4.13
N ARG A 28 6.83 -2.36 2.95
CA ARG A 28 6.22 -1.38 2.05
C ARG A 28 5.37 -0.41 2.86
N LYS A 29 5.76 0.86 2.85
CA LYS A 29 5.01 1.94 3.49
C LYS A 29 3.57 1.86 3.00
N ARG A 30 2.61 1.97 3.91
CA ARG A 30 1.18 1.86 3.55
C ARG A 30 0.80 3.07 2.73
N ASN A 31 0.62 2.88 1.43
CA ASN A 31 0.20 3.94 0.52
C ASN A 31 -1.29 4.26 0.72
N SER A 32 -1.63 5.54 0.61
CA SER A 32 -3.00 6.03 0.63
C SER A 32 -3.38 6.48 -0.78
N TYR A 33 -4.46 5.90 -1.32
CA TYR A 33 -4.91 6.16 -2.68
C TYR A 33 -6.25 6.90 -2.68
N ASP A 34 -6.41 7.85 -3.59
CA ASP A 34 -7.68 8.53 -3.86
C ASP A 34 -8.55 7.72 -4.83
N ALA A 35 -9.84 8.03 -4.87
CA ALA A 35 -10.78 7.34 -5.75
C ALA A 35 -10.38 7.47 -7.23
N GLN A 36 -9.83 8.62 -7.62
CA GLN A 36 -9.35 8.85 -8.99
C GLN A 36 -8.19 7.92 -9.37
N CYS A 37 -7.18 7.74 -8.50
CA CYS A 37 -6.07 6.82 -8.72
C CYS A 37 -6.61 5.39 -8.84
N ASN A 38 -7.49 4.97 -7.92
CA ASN A 38 -8.05 3.62 -7.94
C ASN A 38 -8.81 3.34 -9.25
N LEU A 39 -9.59 4.31 -9.75
CA LEU A 39 -10.30 4.19 -11.02
C LEU A 39 -9.35 4.14 -12.23
N LYS A 40 -8.26 4.93 -12.23
CA LYS A 40 -7.22 4.88 -13.26
C LYS A 40 -6.55 3.51 -13.30
N VAL A 41 -6.22 2.96 -12.13
CA VAL A 41 -5.66 1.62 -12.01
C VAL A 41 -6.65 0.60 -12.57
N ILE A 42 -7.91 0.60 -12.13
CA ILE A 42 -8.94 -0.34 -12.64
C ILE A 42 -9.03 -0.28 -14.17
N LYS A 43 -9.10 0.92 -14.76
CA LYS A 43 -9.15 1.09 -16.21
C LYS A 43 -7.91 0.50 -16.90
N PHE A 44 -6.72 0.80 -16.36
CA PHE A 44 -5.46 0.26 -16.88
C PHE A 44 -5.44 -1.27 -16.85
N VAL A 45 -6.00 -1.90 -15.82
CA VAL A 45 -6.08 -3.38 -15.71
C VAL A 45 -7.21 -3.98 -16.54
N GLU A 46 -8.18 -3.19 -16.99
CA GLU A 46 -9.18 -3.66 -17.96
C GLU A 46 -8.59 -3.68 -19.37
N GLU A 47 -7.65 -2.78 -19.65
CA GLU A 47 -6.92 -2.68 -20.92
C GLU A 47 -5.67 -3.59 -20.97
N ASN A 48 -5.07 -3.92 -19.81
CA ASN A 48 -3.83 -4.69 -19.67
C ASN A 48 -3.98 -5.83 -18.64
N ASN A 49 -3.00 -6.72 -18.57
CA ASN A 49 -2.97 -7.77 -17.55
C ASN A 49 -2.55 -7.24 -16.16
N ASN A 50 -3.05 -7.86 -15.08
CA ASN A 50 -2.76 -7.50 -13.68
C ASN A 50 -1.25 -7.35 -13.38
N SER A 51 -0.38 -8.14 -14.01
CA SER A 51 1.07 -8.12 -13.77
C SER A 51 1.76 -6.79 -14.11
N ALA A 52 1.17 -5.96 -14.98
CA ALA A 52 1.77 -4.67 -15.32
C ALA A 52 1.52 -3.61 -14.23
N VAL A 53 0.56 -3.81 -13.34
CA VAL A 53 0.11 -2.80 -12.38
C VAL A 53 1.16 -2.48 -11.32
N ASP A 54 1.85 -3.48 -10.81
CA ASP A 54 2.89 -3.28 -9.79
C ASP A 54 4.04 -2.43 -10.34
N ARG A 55 4.39 -2.61 -11.62
CA ARG A 55 5.44 -1.83 -12.30
C ARG A 55 5.04 -0.37 -12.53
N HIS A 56 3.78 -0.12 -12.90
CA HIS A 56 3.32 1.23 -13.25
C HIS A 56 2.81 2.05 -12.06
N PHE A 57 2.21 1.40 -11.07
CA PHE A 57 1.52 2.08 -9.97
C PHE A 57 2.02 1.69 -8.58
N ALA A 58 2.95 0.72 -8.46
CA ALA A 58 3.40 0.16 -7.18
C ALA A 58 2.22 -0.30 -6.28
N VAL A 59 1.15 -0.79 -6.91
CA VAL A 59 -0.05 -1.31 -6.25
C VAL A 59 -0.02 -2.82 -6.27
N SER A 60 -0.29 -3.44 -5.12
CA SER A 60 -0.41 -4.88 -5.01
C SER A 60 -1.65 -5.40 -5.73
N GLU A 61 -1.55 -6.57 -6.37
CA GLU A 61 -2.66 -7.19 -7.08
C GLU A 61 -3.89 -7.43 -6.18
N LYS A 62 -3.65 -7.70 -4.89
CA LYS A 62 -4.73 -7.83 -3.89
C LYS A 62 -5.60 -6.57 -3.83
N LEU A 63 -5.00 -5.38 -3.78
CA LEU A 63 -5.72 -4.11 -3.75
C LEU A 63 -6.54 -3.91 -5.03
N VAL A 64 -5.96 -4.24 -6.19
CA VAL A 64 -6.65 -4.16 -7.48
C VAL A 64 -7.91 -5.02 -7.50
N ARG A 65 -7.81 -6.26 -6.98
CA ARG A 65 -8.96 -7.17 -6.87
C ARG A 65 -10.05 -6.62 -5.96
N ASP A 66 -9.68 -6.03 -4.82
CA ASP A 66 -10.63 -5.41 -3.89
C ASP A 66 -11.30 -4.18 -4.51
N TRP A 67 -10.53 -3.32 -5.20
CA TRP A 67 -11.07 -2.15 -5.90
C TRP A 67 -12.00 -2.51 -7.05
N ARG A 68 -11.74 -3.61 -7.77
CA ARG A 68 -12.68 -4.13 -8.79
C ARG A 68 -14.03 -4.50 -8.20
N LYS A 69 -14.06 -5.12 -7.01
CA LYS A 69 -15.32 -5.41 -6.29
C LYS A 69 -16.01 -4.12 -5.85
N GLN A 70 -15.23 -3.11 -5.46
CA GLN A 70 -15.71 -1.80 -5.02
C GLN A 70 -15.91 -0.80 -6.17
N LYS A 71 -15.83 -1.21 -7.44
CA LYS A 71 -15.85 -0.30 -8.60
C LYS A 71 -17.04 0.65 -8.58
N LYS A 72 -18.25 0.15 -8.31
CA LYS A 72 -19.48 0.97 -8.22
C LYS A 72 -19.35 2.08 -7.17
N TYR A 73 -18.91 1.72 -5.97
CA TYR A 73 -18.67 2.67 -4.87
C TYR A 73 -17.62 3.73 -5.23
N LEU A 74 -16.53 3.31 -5.89
CA LEU A 74 -15.48 4.21 -6.34
C LEU A 74 -15.96 5.21 -7.40
N PHE A 75 -16.94 4.84 -8.23
CA PHE A 75 -17.55 5.73 -9.22
C PHE A 75 -18.52 6.74 -8.60
N GLU A 76 -19.25 6.36 -7.56
CA GLU A 76 -20.23 7.21 -6.88
C GLU A 76 -19.58 8.23 -5.94
N MET A 77 -18.39 7.91 -5.39
CA MET A 77 -17.70 8.80 -4.45
C MET A 77 -16.95 9.96 -5.15
N PRO A 78 -16.75 11.10 -4.47
CA PRO A 78 -15.95 12.20 -5.02
C PRO A 78 -14.53 11.75 -5.36
N ARG A 79 -14.02 12.17 -6.51
CA ARG A 79 -12.71 11.75 -7.05
C ARG A 79 -11.53 12.02 -6.12
N THR A 80 -11.57 13.13 -5.38
CA THR A 80 -10.54 13.57 -4.42
C THR A 80 -10.63 12.85 -3.09
N LYS A 81 -11.75 12.17 -2.82
CA LYS A 81 -11.95 11.47 -1.55
C LYS A 81 -11.13 10.18 -1.55
N ARG A 82 -10.45 9.95 -0.44
CA ARG A 82 -9.69 8.72 -0.21
C ARG A 82 -10.63 7.58 0.15
N THR A 83 -10.35 6.40 -0.39
CA THR A 83 -11.14 5.20 -0.09
C THR A 83 -11.01 4.86 1.39
N LYS A 84 -12.13 4.57 2.05
CA LYS A 84 -12.12 4.21 3.47
C LYS A 84 -11.33 2.92 3.66
N HIS A 85 -10.18 3.01 4.31
CA HIS A 85 -9.38 1.84 4.68
C HIS A 85 -9.93 1.12 5.92
N TYR A 86 -10.88 1.73 6.63
CA TYR A 86 -11.43 1.24 7.88
C TYR A 86 -12.95 1.24 7.80
N GLY A 87 -13.58 0.28 8.50
CA GLY A 87 -15.02 0.20 8.64
C GLY A 87 -15.61 1.47 9.28
N VAL A 88 -16.93 1.55 9.24
CA VAL A 88 -17.71 2.53 10.00
C VAL A 88 -17.31 2.43 11.48
N SER A 89 -16.93 3.55 12.11
CA SER A 89 -16.58 3.58 13.54
C SER A 89 -17.74 3.00 14.35
N LEU A 90 -17.46 2.08 15.27
CA LEU A 90 -18.47 1.50 16.17
C LEU A 90 -19.14 2.57 17.05
N TYR A 91 -18.50 3.73 17.17
CA TYR A 91 -18.93 4.83 18.02
C TYR A 91 -19.47 6.02 17.22
N ILE A 92 -19.96 5.82 15.98
CA ILE A 92 -20.53 6.93 15.18
C ILE A 92 -21.54 7.77 15.95
N ARG A 93 -22.45 7.13 16.70
CA ARG A 93 -23.47 7.88 17.48
C ARG A 93 -22.83 8.77 18.54
N LEU A 94 -21.73 8.32 19.14
CA LEU A 94 -20.98 9.09 20.14
C LEU A 94 -20.19 10.22 19.48
N GLU A 95 -19.53 9.96 18.35
CA GLU A 95 -18.82 10.97 17.56
C GLU A 95 -19.76 12.10 17.10
N THR A 96 -20.98 11.75 16.67
CA THR A 96 -22.02 12.75 16.32
C THR A 96 -22.43 13.57 17.55
N ALA A 97 -22.77 12.91 18.67
CA ALA A 97 -23.20 13.62 19.88
C ALA A 97 -22.10 14.53 20.46
N LEU A 98 -20.82 14.13 20.35
CA LEU A 98 -19.69 14.97 20.75
C LEU A 98 -19.53 16.18 19.82
N ASN A 99 -19.61 16.00 18.50
CA ASN A 99 -19.54 17.12 17.56
C ASN A 99 -20.67 18.13 17.79
N ASP A 100 -21.89 17.66 18.03
CA ASP A 100 -23.05 18.52 18.32
C ASP A 100 -22.90 19.30 19.64
N TRP A 101 -22.10 18.79 20.60
CA TRP A 101 -21.82 19.49 21.86
C TRP A 101 -20.70 20.53 21.73
N VAL A 102 -19.74 20.30 20.85
CA VAL A 102 -18.58 21.18 20.64
C VAL A 102 -18.90 22.36 19.73
N LEU A 103 -19.81 22.18 18.76
CA LEU A 103 -20.28 23.20 17.82
C LEU A 103 -21.39 24.07 18.44
#